data_AF-J6ITS1-F1
#
_entry.id   AF-J6ITS1-F1
#
_cell.length_a   1.000
_cell.length_b   1.000
_cell.length_c   1.000
_cell.angle_alpha   90.00
_cell.angle_beta   90.00
_cell.angle_gamma   90.00
#
_symmetry.space_group_name_H-M   'P 1'
#
loop_
_entity.id
_entity.type
_entity.pdbx_description
1 polymer ?
#
loop_
_entity_poly.entity_id
_entity_poly.type
_entity_poly.pdbx_seq_one_letter_code
_entity_poly.pdbx_strand_id
1 'polypeptide(L)'
;MRGANQKLKGMEKQAEASLYAEKNYKGLYLPQLSLNASYAHLSEPLSLSFNKYKEPVQAQLQSHLGQIANNIPAPMRPMLAPIFTGMVGQLQPLFAQDWSYQFQEQDIWKVSADLRWVLFAGGKVRVGNKVSQINHEIAKVESQKTENMLISELAERYFQLQLAQQALQVRQKALQTAEQHYSNAQKLEKNGMVAPMETMQAKKAVTDAQ
;
A
#
# COMPACT_ATOMS: atom_id res chain seq x y z
N MET A 1 -28.28 19.26 8.06
CA MET A 1 -27.12 19.75 7.27
C MET A 1 -25.90 18.84 7.29
N ARG A 2 -25.68 17.97 8.30
CA ARG A 2 -24.49 17.08 8.38
C ARG A 2 -24.36 16.02 7.27
N GLY A 3 -25.47 15.50 6.74
CA GLY A 3 -25.44 14.39 5.78
C GLY A 3 -25.13 14.74 4.31
N ALA A 4 -25.23 16.01 3.90
CA ALA A 4 -25.18 16.40 2.49
C ALA A 4 -23.78 16.85 2.02
N ASN A 5 -22.90 17.29 2.94
CA ASN A 5 -21.58 17.78 2.59
C ASN A 5 -20.55 16.64 2.63
N GLN A 6 -20.05 16.24 1.46
CA GLN A 6 -19.08 15.15 1.32
C GLN A 6 -17.77 15.43 2.07
N LYS A 7 -17.35 16.70 2.18
CA LYS A 7 -16.14 17.10 2.90
C LYS A 7 -16.28 16.83 4.40
N LEU A 8 -17.43 17.17 4.99
CA LEU A 8 -17.71 16.88 6.40
C LEU A 8 -17.74 15.37 6.68
N LYS A 9 -18.42 14.61 5.83
CA LYS A 9 -18.46 13.15 5.95
C LYS A 9 -17.06 12.52 5.87
N GLY A 10 -16.18 13.05 5.01
CA GLY A 10 -14.78 12.65 4.93
C GLY A 10 -14.01 12.91 6.22
N MET A 11 -14.17 14.10 6.81
CA MET A 11 -13.54 14.47 8.09
C MET A 11 -14.06 13.63 9.26
N GLU A 12 -15.36 13.34 9.31
CA GLU A 12 -15.92 12.43 10.32
C GLU A 12 -15.32 11.02 10.22
N LYS A 13 -15.20 10.50 8.99
CA LYS A 13 -14.57 9.19 8.76
C LYS A 13 -13.09 9.17 9.11
N GLN A 14 -12.38 10.27 8.88
CA GLN A 14 -10.99 10.43 9.32
C GLN A 14 -10.88 10.46 10.85
N ALA A 15 -11.78 11.17 11.54
CA ALA A 15 -11.83 11.16 13.01
C ALA A 15 -12.16 9.76 13.58
N GLU A 16 -13.07 9.02 12.92
CA GLU A 16 -13.40 7.63 13.26
C GLU A 16 -12.19 6.70 13.06
N ALA A 17 -11.46 6.84 11.95
CA ALA A 17 -10.23 6.08 11.70
C ALA A 17 -9.17 6.36 12.77
N SER A 18 -8.99 7.62 13.18
CA SER A 18 -8.08 7.99 14.28
C SER A 18 -8.50 7.42 15.63
N LEU A 19 -9.81 7.26 15.88
CA LEU A 19 -10.32 6.60 17.08
C LEU A 19 -10.00 5.10 17.09
N TYR A 20 -10.13 4.42 15.95
CA TYR A 20 -9.69 3.02 15.83
C TYR A 20 -8.18 2.89 15.97
N ALA A 21 -7.39 3.84 15.44
CA ALA A 21 -5.95 3.88 15.66
C ALA A 21 -5.62 3.99 17.15
N GLU A 22 -6.27 4.89 17.90
CA GLU A 22 -6.10 4.99 19.36
C GLU A 22 -6.42 3.67 20.08
N LYS A 23 -7.51 2.99 19.68
CA LYS A 23 -7.85 1.67 20.23
C LYS A 23 -6.77 0.63 19.92
N ASN A 24 -6.20 0.63 18.72
CA ASN A 24 -5.11 -0.28 18.35
C ASN A 24 -3.86 -0.05 19.22
N TYR A 25 -3.53 1.21 19.54
CA TYR A 25 -2.44 1.54 20.47
C TYR A 25 -2.73 1.11 21.91
N LYS A 26 -3.99 1.10 22.35
CA LYS A 26 -4.39 0.49 23.64
C LYS A 26 -4.20 -1.03 23.63
N GLY A 27 -4.41 -1.67 22.48
CA GLY A 27 -4.16 -3.09 22.29
C GLY A 27 -2.70 -3.53 22.50
N LEU A 28 -1.73 -2.61 22.42
CA LEU A 28 -0.32 -2.93 22.66
C LEU A 28 0.00 -3.36 24.10
N TYR A 29 -0.92 -3.09 25.05
CA TYR A 29 -0.80 -3.57 26.43
C TYR A 29 -1.22 -5.04 26.60
N LEU A 30 -1.96 -5.58 25.62
CA LEU A 30 -2.51 -6.93 25.66
C LEU A 30 -1.57 -7.92 24.97
N PRO A 31 -1.62 -9.20 25.34
CA PRO A 31 -0.91 -10.23 24.60
C PRO A 31 -1.51 -10.39 23.20
N GLN A 32 -0.65 -10.53 22.20
CA GLN A 32 -1.02 -10.80 20.82
C GLN A 32 -0.84 -12.27 20.52
N LEU A 33 -1.89 -12.91 20.01
CA LEU A 33 -1.86 -14.29 19.53
C LEU A 33 -1.86 -14.27 17.99
N SER A 34 -0.87 -14.92 17.37
CA SER A 34 -0.85 -15.14 15.92
C SER A 34 -0.80 -16.62 15.61
N LEU A 35 -1.62 -17.05 14.65
CA LEU A 35 -1.61 -18.40 14.12
C LEU A 35 -0.97 -18.36 12.73
N ASN A 36 0.10 -19.12 12.53
CA ASN A 36 0.84 -19.19 11.28
C ASN A 36 0.72 -20.61 10.73
N ALA A 37 0.38 -20.73 9.45
CA ALA A 37 0.38 -21.99 8.73
C ALA A 37 1.15 -21.78 7.41
N SER A 38 2.13 -22.64 7.15
CA SER A 38 2.92 -22.58 5.92
C SER A 38 3.04 -23.98 5.32
N TYR A 39 2.98 -24.03 4.00
CA TYR A 39 3.28 -25.21 3.20
C TYR A 39 4.40 -24.85 2.23
N ALA A 40 5.43 -25.67 2.17
CA ALA A 40 6.55 -25.53 1.25
C ALA A 40 6.78 -26.87 0.56
N HIS A 41 6.81 -26.83 -0.77
CA HIS A 41 7.18 -27.97 -1.59
C HIS A 41 8.61 -27.75 -2.10
N LEU A 42 9.49 -28.72 -1.83
CA LEU A 42 10.88 -28.68 -2.26
C LEU A 42 11.03 -29.46 -3.56
N SER A 43 11.76 -28.89 -4.52
CA SER A 43 12.06 -29.53 -5.80
C SER A 43 12.84 -30.85 -5.64
N GLU A 44 13.64 -30.96 -4.57
CA GLU A 44 14.43 -32.14 -4.25
C GLU A 44 14.32 -32.46 -2.74
N PRO A 45 14.26 -33.75 -2.36
CA PRO A 45 14.24 -34.13 -0.95
C PRO A 45 15.60 -33.80 -0.33
N LEU A 46 15.63 -33.27 0.91
CA LEU A 46 16.91 -33.05 1.59
C LEU A 46 17.53 -34.41 1.90
N SER A 47 18.67 -34.66 1.27
CA SER A 47 19.46 -35.88 1.43
C SER A 47 20.88 -35.55 1.84
N LEU A 48 21.42 -36.33 2.77
CA LEU A 48 22.85 -36.33 3.09
C LEU A 48 23.51 -37.37 2.21
N SER A 49 24.31 -36.93 1.24
CA SER A 49 25.09 -37.80 0.37
C SER A 49 26.39 -38.23 1.05
N PHE A 50 26.53 -39.52 1.36
CA PHE A 50 27.78 -40.11 1.85
C PHE A 50 28.71 -40.59 0.72
N ASN A 51 28.36 -40.30 -0.54
CA ASN A 51 29.15 -40.67 -1.72
C ASN A 51 30.60 -40.16 -1.68
N LYS A 52 30.87 -39.02 -1.03
CA LYS A 52 32.23 -38.50 -0.84
C LYS A 52 33.15 -39.46 -0.05
N TYR A 53 32.59 -40.30 0.82
CA TYR A 53 33.35 -41.31 1.58
C TYR A 53 33.44 -42.65 0.85
N LYS A 54 32.55 -42.87 -0.11
CA LYS A 54 32.49 -44.08 -0.94
C LYS A 54 33.59 -44.09 -2.00
N GLU A 55 33.85 -42.95 -2.65
CA GLU A 55 34.89 -42.79 -3.67
C GLU A 55 36.29 -43.23 -3.23
N PRO A 56 36.85 -42.76 -2.09
CA PRO A 56 38.18 -43.19 -1.64
C PRO A 56 38.20 -44.66 -1.22
N VAL A 57 37.11 -45.18 -0.65
CA VAL A 57 37.01 -46.60 -0.27
C VAL A 57 36.99 -47.49 -1.50
N GLN A 58 36.23 -47.13 -2.54
CA GLN A 58 36.18 -47.86 -3.81
C GLN A 58 37.55 -47.83 -4.51
N ALA A 59 38.20 -46.66 -4.57
CA ALA A 59 39.54 -46.52 -5.15
C ALA A 59 40.59 -47.33 -4.37
N GLN A 60 40.52 -47.34 -3.04
CA GLN A 60 41.45 -48.10 -2.20
C GLN A 60 41.21 -49.61 -2.30
N LEU A 61 39.97 -50.08 -2.35
CA LEU A 61 39.65 -51.49 -2.57
C LEU A 61 40.10 -51.98 -3.94
N GLN A 62 39.87 -51.20 -5.00
CA GLN A 62 40.30 -51.54 -6.36
C GLN A 62 41.83 -51.55 -6.49
N SER A 63 42.51 -50.57 -5.90
CA SER A 63 43.98 -50.52 -5.93
C SER A 63 44.61 -51.64 -5.11
N HIS A 64 44.09 -51.94 -3.92
CA HIS A 64 44.61 -53.03 -3.08
C HIS A 64 44.37 -54.41 -3.71
N LEU A 65 43.18 -54.66 -4.28
CA LEU A 65 42.90 -55.90 -5.00
C LEU A 65 43.69 -56.00 -6.31
N GLY A 66 43.88 -54.89 -7.02
CA GLY A 66 44.75 -54.83 -8.20
C GLY A 66 46.22 -55.06 -7.88
N GLN A 67 46.70 -54.57 -6.72
CA GLN A 67 48.05 -54.85 -6.23
C GLN A 67 48.21 -56.31 -5.82
N ILE A 68 47.22 -56.91 -5.15
CA ILE A 68 47.21 -58.36 -4.86
C ILE A 68 47.29 -59.14 -6.17
N ALA A 69 46.48 -58.81 -7.19
CA ALA A 69 46.55 -59.47 -8.50
C ALA A 69 47.94 -59.35 -9.18
N ASN A 70 48.64 -58.23 -8.95
CA ASN A 70 49.96 -57.97 -9.52
C ASN A 70 51.13 -58.61 -8.75
N ASN A 71 50.99 -58.84 -7.44
CA ASN A 71 52.02 -59.45 -6.59
C ASN A 71 51.91 -60.99 -6.45
N ILE A 72 50.98 -61.64 -7.16
CA ILE A 72 50.90 -63.11 -7.21
C ILE A 72 52.13 -63.67 -7.96
N PRO A 73 52.84 -64.68 -7.41
CA PRO A 73 53.95 -65.36 -8.10
C PRO A 73 53.56 -65.87 -9.49
N ALA A 74 54.47 -65.72 -10.47
CA ALA A 74 54.24 -66.01 -11.89
C ALA A 74 53.54 -67.34 -12.24
N PRO A 75 53.83 -68.50 -11.58
CA PRO A 75 53.15 -69.75 -11.93
C PRO A 75 51.67 -69.84 -11.49
N MET A 76 51.21 -68.98 -10.57
CA MET A 76 49.82 -69.00 -10.07
C MET A 76 48.94 -67.87 -10.64
N ARG A 77 49.54 -66.90 -11.35
CA ARG A 77 48.84 -65.79 -12.01
C ARG A 77 47.65 -66.21 -12.89
N PRO A 78 47.78 -67.17 -13.84
CA PRO A 78 46.68 -67.48 -14.76
C PRO A 78 45.47 -68.15 -14.09
N MET A 79 45.67 -68.78 -12.92
CA MET A 79 44.59 -69.45 -12.19
C MET A 79 43.84 -68.51 -11.22
N LEU A 80 44.55 -67.58 -10.55
CA LEU A 80 43.97 -66.76 -9.50
C LEU A 80 43.54 -65.35 -9.96
N ALA A 81 44.19 -64.80 -10.99
CA ALA A 81 43.80 -63.50 -11.55
C ALA A 81 42.31 -63.37 -11.93
N PRO A 82 41.67 -64.35 -12.61
CA PRO A 82 40.25 -64.26 -12.94
C PRO A 82 39.32 -64.30 -11.71
N ILE A 83 39.76 -64.91 -10.60
CA ILE A 83 39.00 -64.96 -9.35
C ILE A 83 38.99 -63.57 -8.69
N PHE A 84 40.15 -62.92 -8.62
CA PHE A 84 40.26 -61.58 -8.05
C PHE A 84 39.53 -60.52 -8.89
N THR A 85 39.63 -60.59 -10.21
CA THR A 85 38.89 -59.66 -11.10
C THR A 85 37.38 -59.92 -11.08
N GLY A 86 36.95 -61.19 -11.00
CA GLY A 86 35.54 -61.54 -10.81
C GLY A 86 34.96 -61.04 -9.47
N MET A 87 35.75 -61.11 -8.40
CA MET A 87 35.37 -60.60 -7.07
C MET A 87 35.19 -59.07 -7.06
N VAL A 88 36.04 -58.34 -7.80
CA VAL A 88 35.88 -56.89 -8.00
C VAL A 88 34.58 -56.58 -8.74
N GLY A 89 34.25 -57.33 -9.79
CA GLY A 89 33.00 -57.17 -10.55
C GLY A 89 31.75 -57.47 -9.71
N GLN A 90 31.82 -58.43 -8.80
CA GLN A 90 30.71 -58.78 -7.90
C GLN A 90 30.47 -57.72 -6.81
N LEU A 91 31.52 -57.00 -6.39
CA LEU A 91 31.41 -55.93 -5.38
C LEU A 91 31.08 -54.56 -5.99
N GLN A 92 31.33 -54.34 -7.28
CA GLN A 92 30.95 -53.12 -8.01
C GLN A 92 29.50 -52.66 -7.82
N PRO A 93 28.46 -53.51 -7.90
CA PRO A 93 27.07 -53.05 -7.75
C PRO A 93 26.74 -52.49 -6.36
N LEU A 94 27.43 -52.94 -5.30
CA LEU A 94 27.29 -52.36 -3.95
C LEU A 94 27.82 -50.93 -3.88
N PHE A 95 28.85 -50.63 -4.67
CA PHE A 95 29.39 -49.28 -4.87
C PHE A 95 28.75 -48.56 -6.08
N ALA A 96 27.72 -49.10 -6.71
CA ALA A 96 26.92 -48.38 -7.71
C ALA A 96 25.66 -47.75 -7.11
N GLN A 97 25.21 -48.25 -5.95
CA GLN A 97 24.04 -47.72 -5.26
C GLN A 97 24.34 -46.36 -4.62
N ASP A 98 23.42 -45.41 -4.76
CA ASP A 98 23.58 -44.05 -4.20
C ASP A 98 23.49 -44.11 -2.67
N TRP A 99 24.57 -43.74 -1.98
CA TRP A 99 24.62 -43.76 -0.51
C TRP A 99 24.08 -42.43 0.03
N SER A 100 22.81 -42.15 -0.26
CA SER A 100 22.11 -40.94 0.17
C SER A 100 21.05 -41.31 1.22
N TYR A 101 21.12 -40.68 2.40
CA TYR A 101 20.07 -40.80 3.42
C TYR A 101 19.13 -39.60 3.33
N GLN A 102 17.86 -39.83 2.98
CA GLN A 102 16.82 -38.81 2.93
C GLN A 102 16.24 -38.63 4.33
N PHE A 103 16.39 -37.45 4.92
CA PHE A 103 15.93 -37.18 6.29
C PHE A 103 14.72 -36.24 6.35
N GLN A 104 14.34 -35.61 5.23
CA GLN A 104 13.20 -34.73 5.17
C GLN A 104 12.47 -34.85 3.83
N GLU A 105 11.15 -35.05 3.90
CA GLU A 105 10.26 -35.16 2.74
C GLU A 105 10.14 -33.83 2.00
N GLN A 106 9.76 -33.89 0.72
CA GLN A 106 9.61 -32.72 -0.15
C GLN A 106 8.50 -31.77 0.31
N ASP A 107 7.47 -32.30 0.95
CA ASP A 107 6.32 -31.56 1.44
C ASP A 107 6.47 -31.20 2.91
N ILE A 108 6.80 -29.94 3.18
CA ILE A 108 6.93 -29.42 4.53
C ILE A 108 5.71 -28.58 4.85
N TRP A 109 4.89 -29.04 5.78
CA TRP A 109 3.83 -28.24 6.38
C TRP A 109 4.22 -27.88 7.82
N LYS A 110 3.90 -26.65 8.23
CA LYS A 110 4.17 -26.16 9.58
C LYS A 110 2.99 -25.32 10.04
N VAL A 111 2.51 -25.62 11.24
CA VAL A 111 1.50 -24.83 11.95
C VAL A 111 2.11 -24.39 13.27
N SER A 112 2.08 -23.09 13.56
CA SER A 112 2.54 -22.53 14.84
C SER A 112 1.54 -21.52 15.39
N ALA A 113 1.44 -21.47 16.72
CA ALA A 113 0.73 -20.43 17.44
C ALA A 113 1.75 -19.66 18.28
N ASP A 114 1.86 -18.36 18.03
CA ASP A 114 2.85 -17.49 18.67
C ASP A 114 2.13 -16.50 19.59
N LEU A 115 2.55 -16.45 20.87
CA LEU A 115 2.04 -15.50 21.85
C LEU A 115 3.12 -14.44 22.15
N ARG A 116 2.82 -13.17 21.87
CA ARG A 116 3.73 -12.05 22.13
C ARG A 116 3.13 -11.10 23.15
N TRP A 117 3.82 -10.88 24.27
CA TRP A 117 3.40 -9.90 25.27
C TRP A 117 4.54 -8.98 25.67
N VAL A 118 4.29 -7.66 25.58
CA VAL A 118 5.27 -6.63 25.94
C VAL A 118 5.17 -6.35 27.44
N LEU A 119 6.08 -6.94 28.23
CA LEU A 119 6.13 -6.70 29.68
C LEU A 119 6.75 -5.34 30.02
N PHE A 120 7.79 -4.94 29.29
CA PHE A 120 8.46 -3.66 29.47
C PHE A 120 9.03 -3.13 28.16
N ALA A 121 8.73 -1.88 27.84
CA ALA A 121 9.18 -1.20 26.62
C ALA A 121 9.80 0.18 26.88
N GLY A 122 10.34 0.40 28.09
CA GLY A 122 10.98 1.68 28.44
C GLY A 122 10.05 2.89 28.32
N GLY A 123 8.74 2.71 28.52
CA GLY A 123 7.74 3.76 28.38
C GLY A 123 7.24 4.03 26.95
N LYS A 124 7.80 3.39 25.91
CA LYS A 124 7.38 3.60 24.51
C LYS A 124 5.89 3.33 24.27
N VAL A 125 5.34 2.27 24.87
CA VAL A 125 3.91 1.93 24.75
C VAL A 125 3.03 3.05 25.34
N ARG A 126 3.41 3.59 26.50
CA ARG A 126 2.70 4.69 27.16
C ARG A 126 2.73 5.97 26.33
N VAL A 127 3.90 6.34 25.81
CA VAL A 127 4.05 7.53 24.97
C VAL A 127 3.30 7.35 23.65
N GLY A 128 3.41 6.19 23.00
CA GLY A 128 2.68 5.87 21.78
C GLY A 128 1.16 5.95 21.96
N ASN A 129 0.65 5.45 23.09
CA ASN A 129 -0.76 5.59 23.45
C ASN A 129 -1.17 7.05 23.60
N LYS A 130 -0.37 7.84 24.33
CA LYS A 130 -0.64 9.27 24.55
C LYS A 130 -0.61 10.06 23.24
N VAL A 131 0.35 9.78 22.37
CA VAL A 131 0.45 10.38 21.04
C VAL A 131 -0.79 10.02 20.20
N SER A 132 -1.22 8.76 20.22
CA SER A 132 -2.41 8.35 19.48
C SER A 132 -3.69 9.01 20.01
N GLN A 133 -3.80 9.20 21.33
CA GLN A 133 -4.91 9.94 21.94
C GLN A 133 -4.91 11.41 21.47
N ILE A 134 -3.75 12.07 21.48
CA ILE A 134 -3.60 13.45 21.00
C ILE A 134 -3.95 13.52 19.51
N ASN A 135 -3.51 12.56 18.68
CA ASN A 135 -3.86 12.52 17.26
C ASN A 135 -5.36 12.36 17.03
N HIS A 136 -6.05 11.57 17.84
CA HIS A 136 -7.52 11.46 17.78
C HIS A 136 -8.19 12.79 18.14
N GLU A 137 -7.71 13.47 19.18
CA GLU A 137 -8.22 14.79 19.58
C GLU A 137 -7.98 15.85 18.51
N ILE A 138 -6.80 15.87 17.89
CA ILE A 138 -6.48 16.74 16.74
C ILE A 138 -7.47 16.49 15.59
N ALA A 139 -7.69 15.22 15.21
CA ALA A 139 -8.63 14.89 14.13
C ALA A 139 -10.06 15.35 14.44
N LYS A 140 -10.50 15.25 15.71
CA LYS A 140 -11.80 15.76 16.15
C LYS A 140 -11.89 17.28 16.05
N VAL A 141 -10.87 17.99 16.52
CA VAL A 141 -10.79 19.47 16.44
C VAL A 141 -10.73 19.93 14.98
N GLU A 142 -10.01 19.24 14.12
CA GLU A 142 -9.92 19.53 12.69
C GLU A 142 -11.26 19.34 11.97
N SER A 143 -12.00 18.29 12.34
CA SER A 143 -13.38 18.10 11.87
C SER A 143 -14.28 19.27 12.28
N GLN A 144 -14.20 19.71 13.55
CA GLN A 144 -14.99 20.85 14.03
C GLN A 144 -14.59 22.17 13.34
N LYS A 145 -13.27 22.38 13.14
CA LYS A 145 -12.74 23.54 12.42
C LYS A 145 -13.27 23.58 10.98
N THR A 146 -13.32 22.42 10.32
CA THR A 146 -13.86 22.30 8.96
C THR A 146 -15.37 22.55 8.93
N GLU A 147 -16.12 22.06 9.91
CA GLU A 147 -17.55 22.37 10.06
C GLU A 147 -17.78 23.87 10.20
N ASN A 148 -17.04 24.54 11.08
CA ASN A 148 -17.16 25.98 11.29
C ASN A 148 -16.77 26.77 10.02
N MET A 149 -15.71 26.36 9.33
CA MET A 149 -15.29 26.98 8.06
C MET A 149 -16.38 26.88 6.99
N LEU A 150 -17.01 25.72 6.85
CA LEU A 150 -18.09 25.50 5.88
C LEU A 150 -19.35 26.29 6.24
N ILE A 151 -19.65 26.45 7.53
CA ILE A 151 -20.76 27.31 7.99
C ILE A 151 -20.48 28.76 7.63
N SER A 152 -19.27 29.27 7.88
CA SER A 152 -18.87 30.63 7.51
C SER A 152 -18.92 30.85 6.00
N GLU A 153 -18.39 29.90 5.21
CA GLU A 153 -18.44 29.95 3.76
C GLU A 153 -19.88 29.96 3.25
N LEU A 154 -20.76 29.12 3.80
CA LEU A 154 -22.18 29.11 3.45
C LEU A 154 -22.85 30.46 3.72
N ALA A 155 -22.58 31.06 4.88
CA ALA A 155 -23.11 32.38 5.23
C ALA A 155 -22.62 33.46 4.26
N GLU A 156 -21.33 33.47 3.95
CA GLU A 156 -20.74 34.42 2.99
C GLU A 156 -21.36 34.26 1.59
N ARG A 157 -21.46 33.03 1.08
CA ARG A 157 -22.07 32.74 -0.23
C ARG A 157 -23.54 33.14 -0.28
N TYR A 158 -24.28 32.92 0.80
CA TYR A 158 -25.68 33.33 0.91
C TYR A 158 -25.83 34.86 0.77
N PHE A 159 -25.04 35.63 1.54
CA PHE A 159 -25.11 37.09 1.47
C PHE A 159 -24.53 37.65 0.17
N GLN A 160 -23.51 37.03 -0.42
CA GLN A 160 -23.02 37.38 -1.77
C GLN A 160 -24.12 37.20 -2.83
N LEU A 161 -24.88 36.10 -2.78
CA LEU A 161 -25.99 35.87 -3.69
C LEU A 161 -27.09 36.93 -3.50
N GLN A 162 -27.46 37.22 -2.26
CA GLN A 162 -28.47 38.23 -1.96
C GLN A 162 -28.04 39.62 -2.45
N LEU A 163 -26.78 39.99 -2.22
CA LEU A 163 -26.21 41.25 -2.71
C LEU A 163 -26.18 41.30 -4.24
N ALA A 164 -25.79 40.22 -4.90
CA ALA A 164 -25.77 40.13 -6.36
C ALA A 164 -27.18 40.26 -6.95
N GLN A 165 -28.19 39.66 -6.32
CA GLN A 165 -29.59 39.81 -6.72
C GLN A 165 -30.08 41.25 -6.57
N GLN A 166 -29.75 41.92 -5.47
CA GLN A 166 -30.09 43.34 -5.26
C GLN A 166 -29.36 44.24 -6.27
N ALA A 167 -28.07 44.00 -6.51
CA ALA A 167 -27.30 44.73 -7.50
C ALA A 167 -27.87 44.55 -8.91
N LEU A 168 -28.33 43.34 -9.26
CA LEU A 168 -29.01 43.06 -10.53
C LEU A 168 -30.30 43.89 -10.65
N GLN A 169 -31.14 43.92 -9.61
CA GLN A 169 -32.37 44.74 -9.59
C GLN A 169 -32.07 46.23 -9.78
N VAL A 170 -31.05 46.75 -9.09
CA VAL A 170 -30.62 48.15 -9.22
C VAL A 170 -30.12 48.45 -10.64
N ARG A 171 -29.32 47.56 -11.24
CA ARG A 171 -28.83 47.71 -12.62
C ARG A 171 -29.96 47.68 -13.64
N GLN A 172 -30.92 46.76 -13.51
CA GLN A 172 -32.09 46.71 -14.37
C GLN A 172 -32.88 48.02 -14.32
N LYS A 173 -33.09 48.58 -13.13
CA LYS A 173 -33.77 49.87 -12.96
C LYS A 173 -32.98 51.04 -13.54
N ALA A 174 -31.66 51.04 -13.38
CA ALA A 174 -30.79 52.04 -13.99
C ALA A 174 -30.83 51.99 -15.51
N LEU A 175 -30.77 50.79 -16.11
CA LEU A 175 -30.91 50.58 -17.55
C LEU A 175 -32.26 51.11 -18.07
N GLN A 176 -33.36 50.72 -17.43
CA GLN A 176 -34.70 51.21 -17.80
C GLN A 176 -34.79 52.74 -17.75
N THR A 177 -34.19 53.35 -16.73
CA THR A 177 -34.14 54.81 -16.59
C THR A 177 -33.30 55.47 -17.70
N ALA A 178 -32.15 54.90 -18.02
CA ALA A 178 -31.29 55.36 -19.11
C ALA A 178 -31.98 55.26 -20.48
N GLU A 179 -32.69 54.15 -20.75
CA GLU A 179 -33.47 53.95 -21.97
C GLU A 179 -34.59 54.98 -22.09
N GLN A 180 -35.29 55.28 -20.99
CA GLN A 180 -36.31 56.32 -20.93
C GLN A 180 -35.72 57.70 -21.25
N HIS A 181 -34.57 58.06 -20.66
CA HIS A 181 -33.87 59.31 -20.94
C HIS A 181 -33.41 59.41 -22.39
N TYR A 182 -32.87 58.33 -22.96
CA TYR A 182 -32.48 58.29 -24.37
C TYR A 182 -33.67 58.47 -25.31
N SER A 183 -34.79 57.81 -25.03
CA SER A 183 -36.04 57.96 -25.78
C SER A 183 -36.58 59.40 -25.73
N ASN A 184 -36.53 60.04 -24.55
CA ASN A 184 -36.95 61.43 -24.39
C ASN A 184 -36.03 62.40 -25.14
N ALA A 185 -34.71 62.21 -25.03
CA ALA A 185 -33.73 63.03 -25.73
C ALA A 185 -33.91 62.94 -27.25
N GLN A 186 -34.16 61.75 -27.81
CA GLN A 186 -34.47 61.59 -29.25
C GLN A 186 -35.71 62.38 -29.69
N LYS A 187 -36.76 62.42 -28.86
CA LYS A 187 -37.98 63.18 -29.18
C LYS A 187 -37.72 64.69 -29.14
N LEU A 188 -36.94 65.16 -28.17
CA LEU A 188 -36.59 66.57 -28.02
C LEU A 188 -35.66 67.05 -29.16
N GLU A 189 -34.70 66.23 -29.57
CA GLU A 189 -33.84 66.51 -30.74
C GLU A 189 -34.66 66.67 -32.02
N LYS A 190 -35.61 65.75 -32.28
CA LYS A 190 -36.51 65.83 -33.44
C LYS A 190 -37.37 67.11 -33.45
N ASN A 191 -37.70 67.62 -32.27
CA ASN A 191 -38.44 68.87 -32.10
C ASN A 191 -37.53 70.12 -32.07
N GLY A 192 -36.21 69.96 -32.26
CA GLY A 192 -35.24 71.05 -32.25
C GLY A 192 -34.92 71.63 -30.86
N MET A 193 -35.33 70.95 -29.78
CA MET A 193 -35.20 71.45 -28.39
C MET A 193 -33.89 71.03 -27.70
N VAL A 194 -33.17 70.04 -28.23
CA VAL A 194 -31.96 69.43 -27.64
C VAL A 194 -30.93 69.20 -28.75
N ALA A 195 -29.64 69.34 -28.43
CA ALA A 195 -28.56 69.16 -29.40
C ALA A 195 -28.24 67.68 -29.69
N PRO A 196 -27.78 67.32 -30.91
CA PRO A 196 -27.39 65.94 -31.26
C PRO A 196 -26.29 65.33 -30.37
N MET A 197 -25.46 66.17 -29.75
CA MET A 197 -24.43 65.72 -28.81
C MET A 197 -25.08 65.13 -27.54
N GLU A 198 -26.11 65.78 -27.01
CA GLU A 198 -26.79 65.36 -25.78
C GLU A 198 -27.53 64.03 -25.99
N THR A 199 -28.09 63.78 -27.18
CA THR A 199 -28.66 62.46 -27.53
C THR A 199 -27.61 61.37 -27.66
N MET A 200 -26.41 61.67 -28.20
CA MET A 200 -25.30 60.72 -28.19
C MET A 200 -24.81 60.40 -26.77
N GLN A 201 -24.78 61.40 -25.88
CA GLN A 201 -24.41 61.19 -24.48
C GLN A 201 -25.43 60.32 -23.74
N ALA A 202 -26.73 60.52 -23.99
CA ALA A 202 -27.78 59.65 -23.47
C ALA A 202 -27.69 58.22 -24.03
N LYS A 203 -27.34 58.05 -25.31
CA LYS A 203 -27.09 56.74 -25.92
C LYS A 203 -25.94 56.00 -25.24
N LYS A 204 -24.84 56.72 -24.97
CA LYS A 204 -23.69 56.18 -24.24
C LYS A 204 -24.09 55.70 -22.84
N ALA A 205 -24.89 56.49 -22.13
CA ALA A 205 -25.38 56.11 -20.80
C ALA A 205 -26.22 54.82 -20.80
N VAL A 206 -26.96 54.53 -21.88
CA VAL A 206 -27.64 53.23 -22.05
C VAL A 206 -26.62 52.12 -22.27
N THR A 207 -25.64 52.32 -23.15
CA THR A 207 -24.59 51.31 -23.40
C THR A 207 -23.76 51.01 -22.15
N ASP A 208 -23.45 52.01 -21.33
CA ASP A 208 -22.70 51.84 -20.07
C ASP A 208 -23.54 51.13 -18.98
N ALA A 209 -24.87 51.12 -19.11
CA ALA A 209 -25.80 50.49 -18.17
C ALA A 209 -26.23 49.06 -18.59
N GLN A 210 -25.93 48.64 -19.82
CA GLN A 210 -26.13 47.27 -20.33
C GLN A 210 -25.02 46.33 -19.86
#